data_AF-A0A2E0XUU5-F1
#
_entry.id   AF-A0A2E0XUU5-F1
#
_cell.length_a   1.000
_cell.length_b   1.000
_cell.length_c   1.000
_cell.angle_alpha   90.00
_cell.angle_beta   90.00
_cell.angle_gamma   90.00
#
_symmetry.space_group_name_H-M   'P 1'
#
loop_
_entity.id
_entity.type
_entity.pdbx_description
1 polymer ?
#
loop_
_entity_poly.entity_id
_entity_poly.type
_entity_poly.pdbx_seq_one_letter_code
_entity_poly.pdbx_strand_id
1 'polypeptide(L)'
;MKINDFLLKMWNDYSNLNPHINKVLELINDKESNEIINDHIALRTFNHKKVNRHKLSSYFINNGYKPTEDLFFTQKKLKATYYLHPDPTLPRIFISELLLENFSNELQRIINDKVNEIDIDSISKPEFLSSGIPWSPIDYSTYKKIQSESDYASWVLAMGY
;
A
#
# COMPACT_ATOMS: atom_id res chain seq x y z
N MET A 1 8.85 -14.92 6.61
CA MET A 1 9.85 -13.86 6.88
C MET A 1 9.52 -13.19 8.20
N LYS A 2 10.51 -12.85 9.03
CA LYS A 2 10.28 -12.08 10.29
C LYS A 2 9.91 -10.63 9.94
N ILE A 3 9.20 -9.96 10.83
CA ILE A 3 8.69 -8.59 10.59
C ILE A 3 9.80 -7.58 10.25
N ASN A 4 10.94 -7.62 10.96
CA ASN A 4 12.06 -6.70 10.71
C ASN A 4 12.68 -6.90 9.32
N ASP A 5 12.91 -8.16 8.95
CA ASP A 5 13.46 -8.51 7.63
C ASP A 5 12.48 -8.06 6.52
N PHE A 6 11.19 -8.20 6.77
CA PHE A 6 10.15 -7.80 5.82
C PHE A 6 10.05 -6.28 5.66
N LEU A 7 10.05 -5.53 6.75
CA LEU A 7 10.06 -4.06 6.70
C LEU A 7 11.33 -3.53 6.04
N LEU A 8 12.49 -4.15 6.29
CA LEU A 8 13.74 -3.82 5.61
C LEU A 8 13.65 -4.11 4.11
N LYS A 9 13.04 -5.23 3.71
CA LYS A 9 12.78 -5.52 2.29
C LYS A 9 11.90 -4.43 1.66
N MET A 10 10.77 -4.08 2.29
CA MET A 10 9.87 -3.03 1.79
C MET A 10 10.60 -1.69 1.64
N TRP A 11 11.46 -1.35 2.59
CA TRP A 11 12.30 -0.15 2.53
C TRP A 11 13.27 -0.18 1.34
N ASN A 12 13.94 -1.31 1.12
CA ASN A 12 14.85 -1.48 -0.01
C ASN A 12 14.11 -1.36 -1.34
N ASP A 13 12.94 -1.98 -1.48
CA ASP A 13 12.12 -1.88 -2.68
C ASP A 13 11.66 -0.43 -2.93
N TYR A 14 11.19 0.24 -1.88
CA TYR A 14 10.78 1.64 -1.95
C TYR A 14 11.94 2.57 -2.35
N SER A 15 13.11 2.42 -1.71
CA SER A 15 14.28 3.27 -1.98
C SER A 15 14.87 3.03 -3.37
N ASN A 16 14.82 1.80 -3.89
CA ASN A 16 15.20 1.50 -5.27
C ASN A 16 14.31 2.22 -6.29
N LEU A 17 13.00 2.30 -6.01
CA LEU A 17 12.04 3.06 -6.85
C LEU A 17 12.18 4.57 -6.67
N ASN A 18 12.72 5.02 -5.52
CA ASN A 18 12.80 6.43 -5.13
C ASN A 18 14.25 6.80 -4.75
N PRO A 19 15.22 6.74 -5.69
CA PRO A 19 16.65 6.87 -5.37
C PRO A 19 17.03 8.20 -4.73
N HIS A 20 16.20 9.23 -4.88
CA HIS A 20 16.38 10.54 -4.25
C HIS A 20 16.28 10.47 -2.71
N ILE A 21 15.64 9.44 -2.13
CA ILE A 21 15.52 9.30 -0.67
C ILE A 21 16.88 9.18 0.01
N ASN A 22 17.85 8.54 -0.65
CA ASN A 22 19.22 8.42 -0.12
C ASN A 22 19.83 9.81 0.12
N LYS A 23 19.59 10.75 -0.80
CA LYS A 23 20.09 12.11 -0.63
C LYS A 23 19.42 12.85 0.52
N VAL A 24 18.13 12.61 0.73
CA VAL A 24 17.38 13.18 1.87
C VAL A 24 17.96 12.65 3.19
N LEU A 25 18.23 11.35 3.28
CA LEU A 25 18.78 10.72 4.50
C LEU A 25 20.19 11.21 4.81
N GLU A 26 21.06 11.36 3.80
CA GLU A 26 22.38 11.99 3.96
C GLU A 26 22.25 13.38 4.60
N LEU A 27 21.38 14.22 4.03
CA LEU A 27 21.18 15.59 4.53
C LEU A 27 20.60 15.65 5.95
N ILE A 28 19.81 14.66 6.36
CA ILE A 28 19.30 14.55 7.74
C ILE A 28 20.44 14.12 8.67
N ASN A 29 21.18 13.06 8.31
CA ASN A 29 22.28 12.54 9.11
C ASN A 29 23.44 13.54 9.27
N ASP A 30 23.64 14.43 8.29
CA ASP A 30 24.61 15.52 8.39
C ASP A 30 24.24 16.56 9.48
N LYS A 31 22.96 16.63 9.88
CA LYS A 31 22.43 17.60 10.85
C LYS A 31 22.03 16.99 12.18
N GLU A 32 21.58 15.74 12.17
CA GLU A 32 21.03 15.03 13.31
C GLU A 32 21.87 13.78 13.58
N SER A 33 22.37 13.63 14.80
CA SER A 33 23.17 12.46 15.22
C SER A 33 22.31 11.27 15.69
N ASN A 34 21.00 11.48 15.82
CA ASN A 34 20.08 10.44 16.28
C ASN A 34 19.71 9.49 15.14
N GLU A 35 19.45 8.24 15.48
CA GLU A 35 18.92 7.26 14.53
C GLU A 35 17.53 7.70 14.03
N ILE A 36 17.32 7.64 12.71
CA ILE A 36 16.03 7.93 12.10
C ILE A 36 15.10 6.75 12.33
N ILE A 37 14.02 7.00 13.08
CA ILE A 37 12.96 6.02 13.29
C ILE A 37 11.78 6.39 12.38
N ASN A 38 11.37 5.43 11.55
CA ASN A 38 10.21 5.60 10.68
C ASN A 38 8.93 5.63 11.52
N ASP A 39 8.20 6.73 11.43
CA ASP A 39 6.94 6.89 12.16
C ASP A 39 5.83 5.95 11.63
N HIS A 40 5.68 5.86 10.31
CA HIS A 40 4.75 4.95 9.67
C HIS A 40 5.13 4.63 8.22
N ILE A 41 4.60 3.53 7.70
CA ILE A 41 4.50 3.26 6.25
C ILE A 41 3.05 3.29 5.81
N ALA A 42 2.80 3.57 4.53
CA ALA A 42 1.45 3.68 3.98
C ALA A 42 1.26 2.74 2.78
N LEU A 43 0.23 1.89 2.85
CA LEU A 43 -0.17 0.96 1.80
C LEU A 43 -1.53 1.36 1.23
N ARG A 44 -1.72 1.02 -0.05
CA ARG A 44 -2.92 1.34 -0.81
C ARG A 44 -3.53 0.09 -1.40
N THR A 45 -4.86 0.03 -1.44
CA THR A 45 -5.59 -1.07 -2.08
C THR A 45 -7.01 -0.67 -2.47
N PHE A 46 -7.79 -1.63 -2.95
CA PHE A 46 -9.21 -1.51 -3.25
C PHE A 46 -10.03 -2.26 -2.21
N ASN A 47 -11.26 -1.82 -1.93
CA ASN A 47 -12.19 -2.56 -1.06
C ASN A 47 -12.75 -3.85 -1.71
N HIS A 48 -12.00 -4.45 -2.63
CA HIS A 48 -12.34 -5.68 -3.30
C HIS A 48 -12.05 -6.89 -2.41
N LYS A 49 -12.92 -7.91 -2.43
CA LYS A 49 -12.86 -9.11 -1.57
C LYS A 49 -11.51 -9.85 -1.57
N LYS A 50 -10.77 -9.78 -2.69
CA LYS A 50 -9.45 -10.43 -2.84
C LYS A 50 -8.33 -9.67 -2.11
N VAL A 51 -8.39 -8.34 -2.07
CA VAL A 51 -7.24 -7.48 -1.72
C VAL A 51 -7.60 -6.32 -0.78
N ASN A 52 -8.75 -6.37 -0.10
CA ASN A 52 -9.14 -5.32 0.84
C ASN A 52 -8.14 -5.15 2.00
N ARG A 53 -8.26 -4.07 2.78
CA ARG A 53 -7.29 -3.79 3.86
C ARG A 53 -7.19 -4.92 4.88
N HIS A 54 -8.25 -5.70 5.07
CA HIS A 54 -8.24 -6.83 6.01
C HIS A 54 -7.37 -7.99 5.49
N LYS A 55 -7.32 -8.19 4.16
CA LYS A 55 -6.39 -9.15 3.54
C LYS A 55 -4.95 -8.69 3.70
N LEU A 56 -4.66 -7.43 3.36
CA LEU A 56 -3.29 -6.91 3.41
C LEU A 56 -2.76 -6.75 4.84
N SER A 57 -3.62 -6.40 5.81
CA SER A 57 -3.21 -6.25 7.22
C SER A 57 -2.94 -7.58 7.93
N SER A 58 -3.40 -8.71 7.38
CA SER A 58 -3.32 -10.01 8.03
C SER A 58 -1.88 -10.39 8.44
N TYR A 59 -0.89 -10.12 7.57
CA TYR A 59 0.51 -10.36 7.89
C TYR A 59 0.98 -9.53 9.10
N PHE A 60 0.66 -8.24 9.14
CA PHE A 60 1.05 -7.37 10.25
C PHE A 60 0.36 -7.77 11.56
N ILE A 61 -0.93 -8.10 11.51
CA ILE A 61 -1.69 -8.56 12.68
C ILE A 61 -1.06 -9.84 13.25
N ASN A 62 -0.72 -10.80 12.38
CA ASN A 62 -0.03 -12.04 12.78
C ASN A 62 1.37 -11.80 13.36
N ASN A 63 1.96 -10.63 13.11
CA ASN A 63 3.23 -10.18 13.67
C ASN A 63 3.05 -9.15 14.80
N GLY A 64 1.90 -9.18 15.51
CA GLY A 64 1.71 -8.44 16.76
C GLY A 64 1.13 -7.03 16.62
N TYR A 65 0.81 -6.58 15.41
CA TYR A 65 0.13 -5.30 15.21
C TYR A 65 -1.36 -5.35 15.58
N LYS A 66 -1.90 -4.25 16.06
CA LYS A 66 -3.31 -4.10 16.43
C LYS A 66 -3.98 -2.96 15.67
N PRO A 67 -5.19 -3.15 15.12
CA PRO A 67 -5.91 -2.09 14.42
C PRO A 67 -6.39 -1.00 15.39
N THR A 68 -6.43 0.24 14.90
CA THR A 68 -7.13 1.36 15.53
C THR A 68 -8.56 1.48 14.99
N GLU A 69 -9.26 2.53 15.39
CA GLU A 69 -10.50 2.95 14.73
C GLU A 69 -10.28 3.30 13.25
N ASP A 70 -11.34 3.12 12.47
CA ASP A 70 -11.34 3.41 11.04
C ASP A 70 -11.44 4.92 10.77
N LEU A 71 -10.66 5.37 9.80
CA LEU A 71 -10.65 6.73 9.27
C LEU A 71 -11.39 6.76 7.92
N PHE A 72 -12.19 7.80 7.70
CA PHE A 72 -12.92 8.01 6.46
C PHE A 72 -12.48 9.30 5.78
N PHE A 73 -12.11 9.21 4.50
CA PHE A 73 -11.73 10.36 3.69
C PHE A 73 -12.80 10.58 2.62
N THR A 74 -13.89 11.26 2.98
CA THR A 74 -15.08 11.44 2.14
C THR A 74 -14.76 11.97 0.75
N GLN A 75 -13.95 13.03 0.65
CA GLN A 75 -13.59 13.64 -0.63
C GLN A 75 -12.83 12.68 -1.56
N LYS A 76 -11.94 11.86 -0.98
CA LYS A 76 -11.13 10.88 -1.72
C LYS A 76 -11.81 9.52 -1.85
N LYS A 77 -12.99 9.33 -1.23
CA LYS A 77 -13.75 8.06 -1.17
C LYS A 77 -12.88 6.91 -0.65
N LEU A 78 -12.09 7.16 0.40
CA LEU A 78 -11.22 6.16 1.03
C LEU A 78 -11.70 5.81 2.42
N LYS A 79 -11.41 4.58 2.82
CA LYS A 79 -11.46 4.13 4.21
C LYS A 79 -10.10 3.58 4.60
N ALA A 80 -9.59 3.91 5.78
CA ALA A 80 -8.25 3.48 6.21
C ALA A 80 -8.20 3.11 7.69
N THR A 81 -7.16 2.38 8.07
CA THR A 81 -6.91 1.97 9.46
C THR A 81 -5.41 2.06 9.74
N TYR A 82 -5.05 2.55 10.92
CA TYR A 82 -3.69 2.39 11.43
C TYR A 82 -3.59 1.06 12.17
N TYR A 83 -2.43 0.41 12.04
CA TYR A 83 -2.07 -0.77 12.80
C TYR A 83 -0.83 -0.44 13.61
N LEU A 84 -0.89 -0.67 14.91
CA LEU A 84 0.15 -0.27 15.86
C LEU A 84 0.83 -1.51 16.47
N HIS A 85 2.14 -1.50 16.55
CA HIS A 85 2.92 -2.51 17.27
C HIS A 85 3.30 -2.00 18.67
N PRO A 86 3.37 -2.86 19.70
CA PRO A 86 3.80 -2.44 21.04
C PRO A 86 5.28 -2.04 21.12
N ASP A 87 6.11 -2.53 20.21
CA ASP A 87 7.51 -2.08 20.05
C ASP A 87 7.53 -0.70 19.36
N PRO A 88 7.98 0.37 20.05
CA PRO A 88 7.98 1.73 19.52
C PRO A 88 9.04 1.96 18.43
N THR A 89 9.96 1.02 18.22
CA THR A 89 10.95 1.09 17.14
C THR A 89 10.38 0.65 15.79
N LEU A 90 9.23 -0.03 15.79
CA LEU A 90 8.55 -0.45 14.57
C LEU A 90 7.58 0.63 14.07
N PRO A 91 7.56 0.89 12.75
CA PRO A 91 6.68 1.90 12.18
C PRO A 91 5.23 1.48 12.32
N ARG A 92 4.33 2.46 12.47
CA ARG A 92 2.90 2.21 12.33
C ARG A 92 2.59 1.80 10.89
N ILE A 93 1.61 0.94 10.67
CA ILE A 93 1.18 0.58 9.31
C ILE A 93 -0.13 1.28 9.02
N PHE A 94 -0.15 2.14 8.01
CA PHE A 94 -1.37 2.77 7.54
C PHE A 94 -1.85 2.05 6.27
N ILE A 95 -3.03 1.43 6.30
CA ILE A 95 -3.58 0.76 5.11
C ILE A 95 -4.89 1.43 4.75
N SER A 96 -4.92 2.00 3.54
CA SER A 96 -6.12 2.62 2.95
C SER A 96 -6.68 1.73 1.86
N GLU A 97 -8.00 1.77 1.68
CA GLU A 97 -8.68 1.13 0.56
C GLU A 97 -9.66 2.12 -0.11
N LEU A 98 -9.69 2.08 -1.44
CA LEU A 98 -10.63 2.84 -2.25
C LEU A 98 -12.00 2.17 -2.24
N LEU A 99 -13.05 2.96 -1.96
CA LEU A 99 -14.44 2.52 -1.96
C LEU A 99 -15.00 2.53 -3.38
N LEU A 100 -14.89 1.39 -4.08
CA LEU A 100 -15.17 1.25 -5.51
C LEU A 100 -16.61 1.63 -5.90
N GLU A 101 -17.58 1.34 -5.03
CA GLU A 101 -19.00 1.62 -5.20
C GLU A 101 -19.31 3.12 -5.40
N ASN A 102 -18.39 4.01 -5.05
CA ASN A 102 -18.54 5.45 -5.19
C ASN A 102 -18.01 6.00 -6.54
N PHE A 103 -17.65 5.14 -7.49
CA PHE A 103 -17.07 5.50 -8.78
C PHE A 103 -17.88 4.94 -9.95
N SER A 104 -17.54 5.34 -11.18
CA SER A 104 -18.26 4.89 -12.38
C SER A 104 -18.24 3.36 -12.52
N ASN A 105 -19.27 2.81 -13.17
CA ASN A 105 -19.30 1.38 -13.50
C ASN A 105 -18.12 0.96 -14.39
N GLU A 106 -17.60 1.87 -15.22
CA GLU A 106 -16.43 1.61 -16.06
C GLU A 106 -15.17 1.44 -15.20
N LEU A 107 -14.91 2.34 -14.25
CA LEU A 107 -13.78 2.23 -13.33
C LEU A 107 -13.89 0.97 -12.48
N GLN A 108 -15.06 0.70 -11.92
CA GLN A 108 -15.31 -0.50 -11.12
C GLN A 108 -15.01 -1.76 -11.94
N ARG A 109 -15.50 -1.84 -13.18
CA ARG A 109 -15.24 -2.98 -14.07
C ARG A 109 -13.75 -3.16 -14.33
N ILE A 110 -13.03 -2.11 -14.72
CA ILE A 110 -11.60 -2.18 -15.01
C ILE A 110 -10.80 -2.69 -13.79
N ILE A 111 -11.08 -2.15 -12.61
CA ILE A 111 -10.37 -2.57 -11.39
C ILE A 111 -10.72 -4.01 -11.02
N ASN A 112 -12.00 -4.39 -11.10
CA ASN A 112 -12.42 -5.76 -10.82
C ASN A 112 -11.77 -6.76 -11.80
N ASP A 113 -11.72 -6.44 -13.09
CA ASP A 113 -11.08 -7.24 -14.11
C ASP A 113 -9.58 -7.45 -13.76
N LYS A 114 -8.87 -6.37 -13.42
CA LYS A 114 -7.45 -6.43 -13.04
C LYS A 114 -7.19 -7.21 -11.75
N VAL A 115 -8.00 -6.98 -10.71
CA VAL A 115 -7.87 -7.70 -9.44
C VAL A 115 -8.25 -9.18 -9.60
N ASN A 116 -9.09 -9.53 -10.58
CA ASN A 116 -9.43 -10.92 -10.85
C ASN A 116 -8.26 -11.71 -11.46
N GLU A 117 -7.31 -11.06 -12.15
CA GLU A 117 -6.09 -11.67 -12.69
C GLU A 117 -5.12 -12.16 -11.59
N ILE A 118 -5.24 -11.64 -10.36
CA ILE A 118 -4.34 -11.97 -9.26
C ILE A 118 -4.53 -13.44 -8.85
N ASP A 119 -3.41 -14.17 -8.84
CA ASP A 119 -3.30 -15.50 -8.25
C ASP A 119 -3.62 -15.47 -6.76
N ILE A 120 -4.62 -16.25 -6.35
CA ILE A 120 -5.13 -16.25 -4.98
C ILE A 120 -4.09 -16.76 -3.97
N ASP A 121 -3.20 -17.66 -4.40
CA ASP A 121 -2.17 -18.22 -3.53
C ASP A 121 -1.09 -17.18 -3.22
N SER A 122 -0.83 -16.26 -4.15
CA SER A 122 0.12 -15.16 -3.96
C SER A 122 -0.31 -14.19 -2.85
N ILE A 123 -1.62 -13.89 -2.74
CA ILE A 123 -2.18 -12.90 -1.79
C ILE A 123 -1.90 -13.27 -0.33
N SER A 124 -1.80 -14.57 -0.04
CA SER A 124 -1.55 -15.07 1.31
C SER A 124 -0.10 -14.89 1.79
N LYS A 125 0.81 -14.62 0.85
CA LYS A 125 2.25 -14.53 1.11
C LYS A 125 2.61 -13.07 1.44
N PRO A 126 3.46 -12.81 2.46
CA PRO A 126 3.87 -11.45 2.79
C PRO A 126 4.52 -10.72 1.61
N GLU A 127 5.24 -11.44 0.76
CA GLU A 127 5.91 -10.91 -0.42
C GLU A 127 4.94 -10.19 -1.36
N PHE A 128 3.63 -10.52 -1.33
CA PHE A 128 2.59 -9.83 -2.09
C PHE A 128 2.56 -8.32 -1.83
N LEU A 129 2.80 -7.85 -0.60
CA LEU A 129 2.78 -6.42 -0.24
C LEU A 129 4.01 -5.64 -0.75
N SER A 130 4.87 -6.30 -1.52
CA SER A 130 6.11 -5.76 -2.08
C SER A 130 6.43 -6.44 -3.41
N SER A 131 5.38 -6.76 -4.17
CA SER A 131 5.47 -7.54 -5.41
C SER A 131 5.34 -6.67 -6.67
N GLY A 132 5.03 -5.38 -6.49
CA GLY A 132 4.71 -4.49 -7.61
C GLY A 132 3.38 -4.89 -8.23
N ILE A 133 3.32 -4.93 -9.56
CA ILE A 133 2.09 -5.16 -10.32
C ILE A 133 1.77 -6.67 -10.40
N PRO A 134 0.68 -7.16 -9.79
CA PRO A 134 0.32 -8.59 -9.82
C PRO A 134 -0.67 -8.94 -10.95
N TRP A 135 -0.90 -8.03 -11.88
CA TRP A 135 -1.80 -8.16 -13.03
C TRP A 135 -1.12 -7.74 -14.33
N SER A 136 -1.74 -8.03 -15.46
CA SER A 136 -1.25 -7.54 -16.74
C SER A 136 -1.34 -6.00 -16.80
N PRO A 137 -0.32 -5.31 -17.34
CA PRO A 137 -0.28 -3.85 -17.41
C PRO A 137 -1.50 -3.26 -18.11
N ILE A 138 -1.89 -2.05 -17.69
CA ILE A 138 -2.91 -1.25 -18.39
C ILE A 138 -2.23 -0.35 -19.42
N ASP A 139 -2.92 -0.07 -20.52
CA ASP A 139 -2.45 0.93 -21.47
C ASP A 139 -2.61 2.36 -20.92
N TYR A 140 -1.91 3.30 -21.54
CA TYR A 140 -1.89 4.71 -21.11
C TYR A 140 -3.27 5.38 -21.22
N SER A 141 -4.09 5.00 -22.19
CA SER A 141 -5.43 5.57 -22.38
C SER A 141 -6.36 5.15 -21.24
N THR A 142 -6.32 3.88 -20.84
CA THR A 142 -7.01 3.35 -19.67
C THR A 142 -6.53 4.02 -18.40
N TYR A 143 -5.20 4.18 -18.23
CA TYR A 143 -4.64 4.90 -17.09
C TYR A 143 -5.22 6.32 -16.97
N LYS A 144 -5.21 7.10 -18.05
CA LYS A 144 -5.73 8.48 -18.06
C LYS A 144 -7.23 8.57 -17.77
N LYS A 145 -8.03 7.60 -18.24
CA LYS A 145 -9.45 7.51 -17.91
C LYS A 145 -9.66 7.29 -16.41
N ILE A 146 -8.98 6.29 -15.83
CA ILE A 146 -9.06 6.01 -14.39
C ILE A 146 -8.57 7.21 -13.58
N GLN A 147 -7.48 7.84 -14.00
CA GLN A 147 -6.92 9.02 -13.33
C GLN A 147 -7.91 10.18 -13.26
N SER A 148 -8.71 10.38 -14.32
CA SER A 148 -9.72 11.46 -14.35
C SER A 148 -10.79 11.33 -13.26
N GLU A 149 -11.00 10.12 -12.75
CA GLU A 149 -11.89 9.86 -11.61
C GLU A 149 -11.14 9.73 -10.29
N SER A 150 -9.93 9.15 -10.29
CA SER A 150 -9.15 8.87 -9.10
C SER A 150 -7.65 8.71 -9.37
N ASP A 151 -6.86 9.69 -8.92
CA ASP A 151 -5.40 9.58 -8.84
C ASP A 151 -4.96 8.40 -7.97
N TYR A 152 -5.74 8.06 -6.95
CA TYR A 152 -5.47 6.91 -6.09
C TYR A 152 -5.56 5.60 -6.87
N ALA A 153 -6.67 5.40 -7.61
CA ALA A 153 -6.90 4.19 -8.38
C ALA A 153 -5.84 4.00 -9.47
N SER A 154 -5.56 5.07 -10.21
CA SER A 154 -4.56 5.06 -11.28
C SER A 154 -3.16 4.79 -10.74
N TRP A 155 -2.79 5.33 -9.57
CA TRP A 155 -1.53 4.99 -8.92
C TRP A 155 -1.44 3.51 -8.54
N VAL A 156 -2.48 2.95 -7.91
CA VAL A 156 -2.48 1.53 -7.53
C VAL A 156 -2.40 0.64 -8.77
N LEU A 157 -3.13 0.94 -9.84
CA LEU A 157 -3.05 0.17 -11.08
C LEU A 157 -1.67 0.21 -11.76
N ALA A 158 -0.95 1.33 -11.62
CA ALA A 158 0.36 1.53 -12.23
C ALA A 158 1.52 0.99 -11.39
N MET A 159 1.39 0.96 -10.06
CA MET A 159 2.48 0.59 -9.14
C MET A 159 2.25 -0.76 -8.45
N GLY A 160 1.00 -1.19 -8.31
CA GLY A 160 0.62 -2.41 -7.61
C GLY A 160 0.79 -2.30 -6.09
N TYR A 161 1.37 -3.34 -5.49
CA TYR A 161 1.56 -3.51 -4.05
C TYR A 161 3.04 -3.50 -3.64
#